data_AF-A0A485CYV2-F1
#
_entry.id   AF-A0A485CYV2-F1
#
_cell.length_a   1.000
_cell.length_b   1.000
_cell.length_c   1.000
_cell.angle_alpha   90.00
_cell.angle_beta   90.00
_cell.angle_gamma   90.00
#
_symmetry.space_group_name_H-M   'P 1'
#
loop_
_entity.id
_entity.type
_entity.pdbx_description
1 polymer ?
#
loop_
_entity_poly.entity_id
_entity_poly.type
_entity_poly.pdbx_seq_one_letter_code
_entity_poly.pdbx_strand_id
1 'polypeptide(L)'
;MDAEIPACRVGIMGTSLSGIDAAMAVVVQHGEFVESADRPLQFRLNPASEALNIVLMSRSGILPEADFYCPIPYEPLAVVTPEALEKAIAAGSEGLLDRVFRLMAEEIDRADPQWSASIALPTLNADSFSDAWFRERRQHDPFHWAQANLMEVERNKREKYTVAWRYVILRLHEAVQEIVPHLDERDSQRFSAGLARVFIDNYAAIPSESIRRLLALREAGVIRILALGEDYQMAIDEDKTVITTRENRATYDVFIDARGQRALKTKDSALPDVTGAATGHRRRYPGRRGRLHVTGACGSTRACGICGAAVANARSAVCTGHYRLRRDG
;
A
#
# COMPACT_ATOMS: atom_id res chain seq x y z
N MET A 1 26.24 -1.27 1.02
CA MET A 1 26.62 -2.12 2.16
C MET A 1 25.30 -2.62 2.69
N ASP A 2 24.88 -3.79 2.22
CA ASP A 2 23.63 -4.38 2.67
C ASP A 2 23.89 -4.88 4.09
N ALA A 3 23.01 -4.51 5.03
CA ALA A 3 23.14 -4.99 6.39
C ALA A 3 22.83 -6.48 6.41
N GLU A 4 23.76 -7.27 6.95
CA GLU A 4 23.55 -8.69 7.17
C GLU A 4 22.50 -8.86 8.28
N ILE A 5 21.43 -9.59 7.97
CA ILE A 5 20.37 -9.90 8.92
C ILE A 5 20.54 -11.38 9.29
N PRO A 6 20.73 -11.72 10.58
CA PRO A 6 20.85 -13.12 10.98
C PRO A 6 19.49 -13.84 10.82
N ALA A 7 19.53 -15.15 10.61
CA ALA A 7 18.32 -15.99 10.63
C ALA A 7 17.71 -15.98 12.03
N CYS A 8 16.69 -15.15 12.25
CA CYS A 8 16.09 -14.90 13.56
C CYS A 8 14.61 -14.51 13.43
N ARG A 9 13.98 -14.09 14.54
CA ARG A 9 12.60 -13.58 14.52
C ARG A 9 12.61 -12.13 14.06
N VAL A 10 12.16 -11.90 12.82
CA VAL A 10 12.08 -10.59 12.20
C VAL A 10 10.65 -10.08 12.25
N GLY A 11 10.44 -8.95 12.94
CA GLY A 11 9.17 -8.23 12.92
C GLY A 11 9.20 -7.13 11.88
N ILE A 12 8.17 -7.05 11.02
CA ILE A 12 8.04 -6.00 10.02
C ILE A 12 6.70 -5.29 10.24
N MET A 13 6.75 -4.01 10.59
CA MET A 13 5.56 -3.18 10.77
C MET A 13 5.13 -2.60 9.43
N GLY A 14 4.13 -3.22 8.81
CA GLY A 14 3.56 -2.86 7.51
C GLY A 14 3.24 -4.10 6.68
N THR A 15 2.03 -4.16 6.12
CA THR A 15 1.61 -5.21 5.18
C THR A 15 1.51 -4.71 3.73
N SER A 16 1.89 -3.46 3.46
CA SER A 16 1.92 -2.85 2.13
C SER A 16 3.14 -3.29 1.31
N LEU A 17 3.25 -2.81 0.07
CA LEU A 17 4.41 -3.08 -0.81
C LEU A 17 5.75 -2.83 -0.11
N SER A 18 5.91 -1.74 0.63
CA SER A 18 7.15 -1.46 1.36
C SER A 18 7.48 -2.49 2.44
N GLY A 19 6.46 -3.04 3.12
CA GLY A 19 6.65 -4.12 4.09
C GLY A 19 7.00 -5.45 3.41
N ILE A 20 6.36 -5.72 2.26
CA ILE A 20 6.67 -6.89 1.43
C ILE A 20 8.09 -6.80 0.87
N ASP A 21 8.51 -5.64 0.37
CA ASP A 21 9.87 -5.40 -0.13
C ASP A 21 10.92 -5.53 0.98
N ALA A 22 10.61 -5.07 2.19
CA ALA A 22 11.45 -5.31 3.36
C ALA A 22 11.58 -6.81 3.66
N ALA A 23 10.49 -7.57 3.58
CA ALA A 23 10.55 -9.02 3.71
C ALA A 23 11.39 -9.65 2.59
N MET A 24 11.26 -9.19 1.34
CA MET A 24 12.07 -9.64 0.21
C MET A 24 13.57 -9.43 0.48
N ALA A 25 13.95 -8.24 0.97
CA ALA A 25 15.34 -7.92 1.28
C ALA A 25 15.95 -8.79 2.40
N VAL A 26 15.12 -9.30 3.31
CA VAL A 26 15.53 -10.26 4.33
C VAL A 26 15.69 -11.66 3.72
N VAL A 27 14.66 -12.18 3.06
CA VAL A 27 14.63 -13.61 2.64
C VAL A 27 15.67 -13.96 1.58
N VAL A 28 16.06 -13.01 0.72
CA VAL A 28 17.11 -13.24 -0.30
C VAL A 28 18.50 -13.51 0.30
N GLN A 29 18.72 -13.18 1.58
CA GLN A 29 19.95 -13.53 2.30
C GLN A 29 19.92 -14.99 2.81
N HIS A 30 18.75 -15.62 2.82
CA HIS A 30 18.50 -16.87 3.56
C HIS A 30 17.99 -18.01 2.68
N GLY A 31 17.79 -17.80 1.39
CA GLY A 31 17.28 -18.81 0.48
C GLY A 31 17.13 -18.26 -0.94
N GLU A 32 16.49 -19.03 -1.80
CA GLU A 32 16.27 -18.66 -3.19
C GLU A 32 14.85 -18.98 -3.64
N PHE A 33 14.35 -18.17 -4.58
CA PHE A 33 13.12 -18.47 -5.30
C PHE A 33 13.43 -19.39 -6.49
N VAL A 34 12.68 -20.48 -6.60
CA VAL A 34 12.83 -21.48 -7.65
C VAL A 34 11.60 -21.47 -8.54
N GLU A 35 11.80 -21.07 -9.79
CA GLU A 35 10.79 -21.16 -10.84
C GLU A 35 10.79 -22.54 -11.48
N SER A 36 9.62 -23.03 -11.86
CA SER A 36 9.44 -24.30 -12.56
C SER A 36 8.32 -24.16 -13.56
N ALA A 37 8.46 -24.77 -14.75
CA ALA A 37 7.49 -24.63 -15.84
C ALA A 37 6.08 -25.11 -15.44
N ASP A 38 5.98 -26.12 -14.57
CA ASP A 38 4.73 -26.81 -14.24
C ASP A 38 4.31 -26.64 -12.77
N ARG A 39 5.02 -25.81 -11.99
CA ARG A 39 4.72 -25.62 -10.55
C ARG A 39 4.69 -24.15 -10.17
N PRO A 40 3.86 -23.78 -9.18
CA PRO A 40 3.89 -22.43 -8.62
C PRO A 40 5.29 -22.11 -8.10
N LEU A 41 5.62 -20.82 -8.05
CA LEU A 41 6.88 -20.32 -7.50
C LEU A 41 7.11 -20.91 -6.10
N GLN A 42 8.30 -21.45 -5.86
CA GLN A 42 8.68 -22.01 -4.56
C GLN A 42 9.81 -21.19 -3.94
N PHE A 43 9.84 -21.10 -2.62
CA PHE A 43 10.99 -20.57 -1.90
C PHE A 43 11.72 -21.70 -1.18
N ARG A 44 13.02 -21.85 -1.46
CA ARG A 44 13.88 -22.83 -0.80
C ARG A 44 14.73 -22.14 0.25
N LEU A 45 14.41 -22.36 1.52
CA LEU A 45 15.20 -21.88 2.65
C LEU A 45 16.53 -22.64 2.73
N ASN A 46 17.62 -21.91 2.99
CA ASN A 46 18.92 -22.52 3.25
C ASN A 46 18.87 -23.31 4.58
N PRO A 47 19.51 -24.50 4.67
CA PRO A 47 19.52 -25.28 5.91
C PRO A 47 20.09 -24.52 7.12
N ALA A 48 21.05 -23.61 6.90
CA ALA A 48 21.60 -22.77 7.97
C ALA A 48 20.64 -21.66 8.46
N SER A 49 19.50 -21.47 7.79
CA SER A 49 18.56 -20.38 8.04
C SER A 49 17.24 -20.84 8.68
N GLU A 50 17.16 -22.08 9.21
CA GLU A 50 15.94 -22.65 9.81
C GLU A 50 15.32 -21.80 10.93
N ALA A 51 16.12 -20.96 11.59
CA ALA A 51 15.66 -20.04 12.63
C ALA A 51 14.94 -18.78 12.09
N LEU A 52 14.94 -18.55 10.78
CA LEU A 52 14.30 -17.38 10.18
C LEU A 52 12.78 -17.46 10.31
N ASN A 53 12.20 -16.45 10.95
CA ASN A 53 10.75 -16.30 11.04
C ASN A 53 10.35 -14.85 10.87
N ILE A 54 9.62 -14.54 9.80
CA ILE A 54 9.19 -13.19 9.47
C ILE A 54 7.71 -13.01 9.82
N VAL A 55 7.39 -11.90 10.48
CA VAL A 55 6.01 -11.52 10.77
C VAL A 55 5.73 -10.13 10.22
N LEU A 56 4.87 -10.05 9.21
CA LEU A 56 4.31 -8.79 8.75
C LEU A 56 3.14 -8.39 9.65
N MET A 57 3.15 -7.15 10.12
CA MET A 57 2.21 -6.66 11.13
C MET A 57 1.48 -5.42 10.62
N SER A 58 0.16 -5.38 10.80
CA SER A 58 -0.62 -4.16 10.62
C SER A 58 -1.83 -4.19 11.54
N ARG A 59 -2.49 -3.04 11.73
CA ARG A 59 -3.71 -2.98 12.56
C ARG A 59 -4.80 -3.94 12.07
N SER A 60 -5.01 -3.99 10.75
CA SER A 60 -6.07 -4.80 10.15
C SER A 60 -5.62 -6.22 9.76
N GLY A 61 -4.32 -6.47 9.60
CA GLY A 61 -3.80 -7.74 9.06
C GLY A 61 -4.16 -7.98 7.59
N ILE A 62 -4.68 -6.97 6.89
CA ILE A 62 -5.09 -7.08 5.48
C ILE A 62 -3.87 -6.91 4.58
N LEU A 63 -3.78 -7.78 3.57
CA LEU A 63 -2.82 -7.66 2.47
C LEU A 63 -3.42 -6.81 1.34
N PRO A 64 -2.58 -6.01 0.64
CA PRO A 64 -2.98 -5.37 -0.60
C PRO A 64 -3.31 -6.43 -1.65
N GLU A 65 -4.22 -6.09 -2.55
CA GLU A 65 -4.61 -6.95 -3.66
C GLU A 65 -3.69 -6.74 -4.88
N ALA A 66 -3.79 -7.65 -5.85
CA ALA A 66 -3.03 -7.58 -7.09
C ALA A 66 -3.50 -6.40 -7.95
N ASP A 67 -2.56 -5.76 -8.64
CA ASP A 67 -2.82 -4.80 -9.70
C ASP A 67 -3.70 -5.43 -10.79
N PHE A 68 -4.80 -4.80 -11.16
CA PHE A 68 -5.82 -5.39 -12.04
C PHE A 68 -5.82 -4.77 -13.44
N TYR A 69 -6.42 -5.47 -14.40
CA TYR A 69 -6.60 -4.94 -15.75
C TYR A 69 -7.62 -3.80 -15.76
N CYS A 70 -7.25 -2.68 -16.37
CA CYS A 70 -8.15 -1.56 -16.64
C CYS A 70 -7.78 -0.88 -17.97
N PRO A 71 -8.74 -0.25 -18.66
CA PRO A 71 -8.46 0.47 -19.90
C PRO A 71 -7.73 1.78 -19.63
N ILE A 72 -6.77 2.10 -20.51
CA ILE A 72 -6.00 3.35 -20.54
C ILE A 72 -6.12 3.95 -21.95
N PRO A 73 -6.48 5.24 -22.11
CA PRO A 73 -6.73 6.23 -21.05
C PRO A 73 -7.98 5.93 -20.22
N TYR A 74 -8.08 6.51 -19.03
CA TYR A 74 -9.22 6.30 -18.16
C TYR A 74 -10.51 6.88 -18.76
N GLU A 75 -11.59 6.12 -18.65
CA GLU A 75 -12.92 6.55 -19.09
C GLU A 75 -13.51 7.57 -18.13
N PRO A 76 -14.27 8.57 -18.62
CA PRO A 76 -14.90 9.56 -17.74
C PRO A 76 -15.94 8.93 -16.81
N LEU A 77 -16.15 9.57 -15.66
CA LEU A 77 -17.23 9.25 -14.72
C LEU A 77 -18.56 9.79 -15.29
N ALA A 78 -19.65 9.05 -15.09
CA ALA A 78 -20.95 9.40 -15.66
C ALA A 78 -21.82 10.29 -14.76
N VAL A 79 -21.62 10.20 -13.45
CA VAL A 79 -22.39 10.85 -12.38
C VAL A 79 -21.50 11.83 -11.61
N VAL A 80 -20.31 11.41 -11.21
CA VAL A 80 -19.33 12.28 -10.53
C VAL A 80 -18.56 13.10 -11.57
N THR A 81 -19.27 13.95 -12.30
CA THR A 81 -18.70 14.86 -13.30
C THR A 81 -18.10 16.10 -12.63
N PRO A 82 -17.20 16.84 -13.31
CA PRO A 82 -16.69 18.11 -12.80
C PRO A 82 -17.80 19.09 -12.40
N GLU A 83 -18.85 19.23 -13.23
CA GLU A 83 -19.98 20.12 -12.96
C GLU A 83 -20.79 19.67 -11.74
N ALA A 84 -20.95 18.36 -11.54
CA ALA A 84 -21.63 17.82 -10.37
C ALA A 84 -20.86 18.10 -9.07
N LEU A 85 -19.53 17.98 -9.12
CA LEU A 85 -18.64 18.32 -8.00
C LEU A 85 -18.62 19.82 -7.72
N GLU A 86 -18.48 20.66 -8.75
CA GLU A 86 -18.55 22.12 -8.61
C GLU A 86 -19.87 22.56 -7.95
N LYS A 87 -21.00 21.99 -8.40
CA LYS A 87 -22.31 22.24 -7.79
C LYS A 87 -22.36 21.79 -6.32
N ALA A 88 -21.77 20.65 -5.99
CA ALA A 88 -21.71 20.15 -4.62
C ALA A 88 -20.87 21.07 -3.72
N ILE A 89 -19.73 21.56 -4.21
CA ILE A 89 -18.83 22.50 -3.52
C ILE A 89 -19.52 23.86 -3.35
N ALA A 90 -20.15 24.39 -4.39
CA ALA A 90 -20.84 25.67 -4.38
C ALA A 90 -22.02 25.73 -3.39
N ALA A 91 -22.59 24.57 -3.03
CA ALA A 91 -23.63 24.46 -2.01
C ALA A 91 -23.12 24.65 -0.56
N GLY A 92 -21.80 24.80 -0.35
CA GLY A 92 -21.19 25.07 0.96
C GLY A 92 -20.50 23.86 1.58
N SER A 93 -19.68 24.06 2.62
CA SER A 93 -18.90 22.98 3.24
C SER A 93 -19.73 22.01 4.07
N GLU A 94 -20.82 22.49 4.69
CA GLU A 94 -21.67 21.67 5.56
C GLU A 94 -22.30 20.51 4.76
N GLY A 95 -22.01 19.26 5.16
CA GLY A 95 -22.52 18.05 4.53
C GLY A 95 -21.99 17.81 3.12
N LEU A 96 -20.88 18.44 2.73
CA LEU A 96 -20.24 18.25 1.43
C LEU A 96 -19.84 16.80 1.22
N LEU A 97 -19.26 16.16 2.23
CA LEU A 97 -18.83 14.76 2.15
C LEU A 97 -20.01 13.82 1.84
N ASP A 98 -21.16 14.03 2.50
CA ASP A 98 -22.35 13.19 2.30
C ASP A 98 -23.02 13.44 0.95
N ARG A 99 -22.97 14.68 0.42
CA ARG A 99 -23.43 14.98 -0.95
C ARG A 99 -22.59 14.24 -1.98
N VAL A 100 -21.27 14.31 -1.84
CA VAL A 100 -20.35 13.67 -2.79
C VAL A 100 -20.40 12.16 -2.67
N PHE A 101 -20.51 11.62 -1.45
CA PHE A 101 -20.70 10.18 -1.26
C PHE A 101 -21.96 9.66 -1.99
N ARG A 102 -23.06 10.41 -1.98
CA ARG A 102 -24.26 10.00 -2.74
C ARG A 102 -24.01 9.93 -4.25
N LEU A 103 -23.28 10.88 -4.81
CA LEU A 103 -22.89 10.84 -6.22
C LEU A 103 -21.97 9.63 -6.51
N MET A 104 -21.02 9.34 -5.60
CA MET A 104 -20.16 8.17 -5.71
C MET A 104 -20.96 6.87 -5.67
N ALA A 105 -21.92 6.75 -4.74
CA ALA A 105 -22.74 5.55 -4.60
C ALA A 105 -23.58 5.31 -5.86
N GLU A 106 -24.13 6.37 -6.46
CA GLU A 106 -24.86 6.30 -7.73
C GLU A 106 -23.94 5.91 -8.91
N GLU A 107 -22.73 6.46 -8.99
CA GLU A 107 -21.73 6.07 -10.01
C GLU A 107 -21.39 4.58 -9.94
N ILE A 108 -21.13 4.09 -8.72
CA ILE A 108 -20.77 2.70 -8.48
C ILE A 108 -21.95 1.77 -8.82
N ASP A 109 -23.15 2.09 -8.34
CA ASP A 109 -24.35 1.28 -8.59
C ASP A 109 -24.69 1.19 -10.07
N ARG A 110 -24.52 2.30 -10.80
CA ARG A 110 -24.70 2.34 -12.26
C ARG A 110 -23.70 1.44 -12.99
N ALA A 111 -22.45 1.38 -12.51
CA ALA A 111 -21.40 0.59 -13.15
C ALA A 111 -21.44 -0.89 -12.78
N ASP A 112 -21.80 -1.21 -11.54
CA ASP A 112 -21.85 -2.58 -11.04
C ASP A 112 -22.97 -2.77 -9.99
N PRO A 113 -24.23 -2.93 -10.45
CA PRO A 113 -25.38 -3.07 -9.56
C PRO A 113 -25.33 -4.37 -8.75
N GLN A 114 -24.68 -5.41 -9.26
CA GLN A 114 -24.54 -6.68 -8.55
C GLN A 114 -23.62 -6.54 -7.34
N TRP A 115 -22.46 -5.90 -7.51
CA TRP A 115 -21.55 -5.63 -6.41
C TRP A 115 -22.13 -4.61 -5.42
N SER A 116 -22.78 -3.56 -5.92
CA SER A 116 -23.52 -2.59 -5.09
C SER A 116 -24.53 -3.29 -4.16
N ALA A 117 -25.31 -4.23 -4.70
CA ALA A 117 -26.24 -5.03 -3.91
C ALA A 117 -25.54 -5.95 -2.89
N SER A 118 -24.41 -6.58 -3.24
CA SER A 118 -23.71 -7.50 -2.33
C SER A 118 -23.16 -6.82 -1.07
N ILE A 119 -22.77 -5.53 -1.18
CA ILE A 119 -22.31 -4.75 -0.02
C ILE A 119 -23.41 -3.90 0.63
N ALA A 120 -24.64 -3.96 0.10
CA ALA A 120 -25.78 -3.13 0.48
C ALA A 120 -25.49 -1.61 0.36
N LEU A 121 -24.82 -1.20 -0.72
CA LEU A 121 -24.37 0.18 -0.96
C LEU A 121 -25.44 1.26 -0.74
N PRO A 122 -26.73 1.07 -1.15
CA PRO A 122 -27.77 2.08 -0.92
C PRO A 122 -28.05 2.41 0.55
N THR A 123 -27.60 1.56 1.47
CA THR A 123 -27.77 1.76 2.93
C THR A 123 -26.55 2.41 3.59
N LEU A 124 -25.46 2.58 2.84
CA LEU A 124 -24.19 3.07 3.37
C LEU A 124 -24.09 4.59 3.29
N ASN A 125 -23.11 5.14 4.01
CA ASN A 125 -22.73 6.54 3.98
C ASN A 125 -21.19 6.67 3.98
N ALA A 126 -20.68 7.91 4.01
CA ALA A 126 -19.25 8.18 3.99
C ALA A 126 -18.47 7.54 5.17
N ASP A 127 -19.14 7.29 6.29
CA ASP A 127 -18.54 6.69 7.49
C ASP A 127 -18.55 5.16 7.40
N SER A 128 -19.65 4.56 6.95
CA SER A 128 -19.86 3.11 6.96
C SER A 128 -19.33 2.38 5.72
N PHE A 129 -19.09 3.09 4.61
CA PHE A 129 -18.62 2.48 3.37
C PHE A 129 -17.26 1.78 3.51
N SER A 130 -16.34 2.38 4.26
CA SER A 130 -15.02 1.78 4.48
C SER A 130 -15.12 0.44 5.20
N ASP A 131 -16.06 0.30 6.15
CA ASP A 131 -16.25 -0.95 6.85
C ASP A 131 -16.87 -2.03 5.97
N ALA A 132 -17.80 -1.66 5.08
CA ALA A 132 -18.35 -2.57 4.09
C ALA A 132 -17.26 -3.04 3.11
N TRP A 133 -16.42 -2.13 2.62
CA TRP A 133 -15.30 -2.42 1.72
C TRP A 133 -14.32 -3.45 2.26
N PHE A 134 -13.96 -3.35 3.54
CA PHE A 134 -12.99 -4.26 4.18
C PHE A 134 -13.64 -5.49 4.83
N ARG A 135 -14.97 -5.61 4.84
CA ARG A 135 -15.67 -6.64 5.62
C ARG A 135 -15.25 -8.05 5.23
N GLU A 136 -15.34 -8.39 3.95
CA GLU A 136 -15.01 -9.73 3.48
C GLU A 136 -13.54 -10.06 3.72
N ARG A 137 -12.61 -9.15 3.39
CA ARG A 137 -11.17 -9.36 3.63
C ARG A 137 -10.80 -9.55 5.09
N ARG A 138 -11.52 -8.94 6.03
CA ARG A 138 -11.30 -9.14 7.47
C ARG A 138 -11.77 -10.51 7.96
N GLN A 139 -12.68 -11.16 7.24
CA GLN A 139 -13.27 -12.45 7.62
C GLN A 139 -12.53 -13.65 7.02
N HIS A 140 -11.57 -13.41 6.11
CA HIS A 140 -10.81 -14.46 5.43
C HIS A 140 -9.34 -14.48 5.89
N ASP A 141 -8.69 -15.65 5.79
CA ASP A 141 -7.24 -15.73 5.95
C ASP A 141 -6.57 -14.88 4.85
N PRO A 142 -5.59 -14.01 5.21
CA PRO A 142 -5.01 -13.07 4.26
C PRO A 142 -4.28 -13.75 3.11
N PHE A 143 -3.67 -14.92 3.31
CA PHE A 143 -2.97 -15.63 2.23
C PHE A 143 -3.95 -16.37 1.33
N HIS A 144 -5.01 -16.97 1.87
CA HIS A 144 -6.08 -17.54 1.05
C HIS A 144 -6.78 -16.46 0.20
N TRP A 145 -7.04 -15.28 0.77
CA TRP A 145 -7.56 -14.15 0.02
C TRP A 145 -6.60 -13.73 -1.10
N ALA A 146 -5.32 -13.54 -0.77
CA ALA A 146 -4.31 -13.13 -1.75
C ALA A 146 -4.16 -14.15 -2.90
N GLN A 147 -4.26 -15.45 -2.61
CA GLN A 147 -4.25 -16.50 -3.63
C GLN A 147 -5.48 -16.44 -4.54
N ALA A 148 -6.68 -16.32 -3.97
CA ALA A 148 -7.92 -16.19 -4.74
C ALA A 148 -7.92 -14.94 -5.63
N ASN A 149 -7.52 -13.80 -5.07
CA ASN A 149 -7.41 -12.54 -5.79
C ASN A 149 -6.37 -12.61 -6.92
N LEU A 150 -5.21 -13.24 -6.69
CA LEU A 150 -4.19 -13.43 -7.71
C LEU A 150 -4.73 -14.23 -8.91
N MET A 151 -5.42 -15.35 -8.64
CA MET A 151 -6.01 -16.19 -9.70
C MET A 151 -7.05 -15.41 -10.52
N GLU A 152 -7.91 -14.63 -9.86
CA GLU A 152 -8.89 -13.77 -10.53
C GLU A 152 -8.20 -12.73 -11.41
N VAL A 153 -7.24 -12.00 -10.86
CA VAL A 153 -6.55 -10.91 -11.56
C VAL A 153 -5.75 -11.41 -12.76
N GLU A 154 -5.07 -12.54 -12.65
CA GLU A 154 -4.33 -13.14 -13.77
C GLU A 154 -5.27 -13.59 -14.90
N ARG A 155 -6.42 -14.19 -14.55
CA ARG A 155 -7.46 -14.51 -15.51
C ARG A 155 -7.98 -13.24 -16.20
N ASN A 156 -8.32 -12.22 -15.42
CA ASN A 156 -8.86 -10.96 -15.92
C ASN A 156 -7.85 -10.25 -16.84
N LYS A 157 -6.56 -10.24 -16.49
CA LYS A 157 -5.48 -9.69 -17.35
C LYS A 157 -5.38 -10.43 -18.68
N ARG A 158 -5.44 -11.77 -18.67
CA ARG A 158 -5.39 -12.58 -19.90
C ARG A 158 -6.60 -12.32 -20.80
N GLU A 159 -7.77 -12.18 -20.20
CA GLU A 159 -9.05 -11.99 -20.90
C GLU A 159 -9.35 -10.51 -21.20
N LYS A 160 -8.49 -9.59 -20.73
CA LYS A 160 -8.73 -8.14 -20.78
C LYS A 160 -10.08 -7.75 -20.19
N TYR A 161 -10.44 -8.41 -19.10
CA TYR A 161 -11.67 -8.18 -18.36
C TYR A 161 -11.45 -7.12 -17.27
N THR A 162 -12.27 -6.08 -17.29
CA THR A 162 -12.24 -5.00 -16.30
C THR A 162 -13.31 -5.24 -15.24
N VAL A 163 -12.92 -5.27 -13.97
CA VAL A 163 -13.85 -5.33 -12.84
C VAL A 163 -14.47 -3.94 -12.64
N ALA A 164 -15.75 -3.79 -12.95
CA ALA A 164 -16.40 -2.49 -13.09
C ALA A 164 -16.34 -1.64 -11.81
N TRP A 165 -16.73 -2.18 -10.65
CA TRP A 165 -16.67 -1.44 -9.38
C TRP A 165 -15.25 -1.00 -9.01
N ARG A 166 -14.24 -1.88 -9.14
CA ARG A 166 -12.82 -1.54 -8.85
C ARG A 166 -12.34 -0.41 -9.74
N TYR A 167 -12.73 -0.46 -11.02
CA TYR A 167 -12.36 0.55 -11.99
C TYR A 167 -13.04 1.89 -11.72
N VAL A 168 -14.30 1.91 -11.26
CA VAL A 168 -14.95 3.13 -10.79
C VAL A 168 -14.23 3.71 -9.59
N ILE A 169 -13.92 2.93 -8.55
CA ILE A 169 -13.19 3.43 -7.37
C ILE A 169 -11.82 3.98 -7.76
N LEU A 170 -11.12 3.32 -8.70
CA LEU A 170 -9.86 3.80 -9.24
C LEU A 170 -10.00 5.14 -9.95
N ARG A 171 -11.14 5.48 -10.55
CA ARG A 171 -11.32 6.78 -11.20
C ARG A 171 -11.83 7.85 -10.23
N LEU A 172 -12.66 7.44 -9.27
CA LEU A 172 -13.23 8.32 -8.24
C LEU A 172 -12.16 8.95 -7.34
N HIS A 173 -11.01 8.30 -7.11
CA HIS A 173 -9.98 8.89 -6.22
C HIS A 173 -9.50 10.26 -6.70
N GLU A 174 -9.38 10.46 -8.03
CA GLU A 174 -8.91 11.71 -8.62
C GLU A 174 -9.99 12.79 -8.50
N ALA A 175 -11.23 12.47 -8.91
CA ALA A 175 -12.36 13.39 -8.82
C ALA A 175 -12.66 13.81 -7.38
N VAL A 176 -12.67 12.87 -6.43
CA VAL A 176 -12.96 13.15 -5.02
C VAL A 176 -11.80 13.88 -4.33
N GLN A 177 -10.58 13.84 -4.87
CA GLN A 177 -9.49 14.65 -4.32
C GLN A 177 -9.79 16.16 -4.40
N GLU A 178 -10.58 16.59 -5.39
CA GLU A 178 -10.91 18.01 -5.61
C GLU A 178 -11.75 18.61 -4.48
N ILE A 179 -12.56 17.81 -3.77
CA ILE A 179 -13.42 18.31 -2.70
C ILE A 179 -12.66 18.52 -1.38
N VAL A 180 -11.50 17.87 -1.21
CA VAL A 180 -10.77 17.81 0.07
C VAL A 180 -10.44 19.19 0.65
N PRO A 181 -9.98 20.20 -0.14
CA PRO A 181 -9.75 21.55 0.36
C PRO A 181 -11.01 22.30 0.82
N HIS A 182 -12.21 21.81 0.45
CA HIS A 182 -13.50 22.43 0.74
C HIS A 182 -14.26 21.76 1.89
N LEU A 183 -13.76 20.64 2.42
CA LEU A 183 -14.33 19.98 3.57
C LEU A 183 -14.15 20.83 4.82
N ASP A 184 -15.17 20.87 5.68
CA ASP A 184 -15.01 21.40 7.03
C ASP A 184 -14.15 20.44 7.90
N GLU A 185 -13.79 20.87 9.11
CA GLU A 185 -12.93 20.08 10.00
C GLU A 185 -13.53 18.70 10.32
N ARG A 186 -14.86 18.64 10.51
CA ARG A 186 -15.55 17.38 10.84
C ARG A 186 -15.50 16.43 9.65
N ASP A 187 -15.88 16.89 8.46
CA ASP A 187 -15.89 16.08 7.25
C ASP A 187 -14.47 15.69 6.82
N SER A 188 -13.46 16.52 7.07
CA SER A 188 -12.05 16.18 6.84
C SER A 188 -11.59 14.99 7.70
N GLN A 189 -12.01 14.96 8.98
CA GLN A 189 -11.74 13.84 9.87
C GLN A 189 -12.48 12.57 9.43
N ARG A 190 -13.77 12.69 9.08
CA ARG A 190 -14.59 11.58 8.55
C ARG A 190 -13.99 11.00 7.28
N PHE A 191 -13.62 11.84 6.32
CA PHE A 191 -12.97 11.43 5.07
C PHE A 191 -11.68 10.65 5.33
N SER A 192 -10.82 11.17 6.21
CA SER A 192 -9.55 10.53 6.57
C SER A 192 -9.73 9.18 7.27
N ALA A 193 -10.75 9.06 8.12
CA ALA A 193 -11.05 7.84 8.85
C ALA A 193 -11.75 6.77 7.98
N GLY A 194 -12.51 7.20 6.96
CA GLY A 194 -13.31 6.36 6.08
C GLY A 194 -12.78 6.32 4.64
N LEU A 195 -13.37 7.12 3.74
CA LEU A 195 -13.18 7.06 2.29
C LEU A 195 -11.71 7.09 1.84
N ALA A 196 -10.86 7.88 2.48
CA ALA A 196 -9.44 7.95 2.14
C ALA A 196 -8.77 6.57 2.18
N ARG A 197 -9.15 5.73 3.15
CA ARG A 197 -8.59 4.37 3.29
C ARG A 197 -9.02 3.45 2.17
N VAL A 198 -10.23 3.60 1.65
CA VAL A 198 -10.73 2.82 0.50
C VAL A 198 -9.94 3.19 -0.75
N PHE A 199 -9.73 4.48 -1.00
CA PHE A 199 -8.93 4.92 -2.14
C PHE A 199 -7.48 4.43 -2.02
N ILE A 200 -6.84 4.65 -0.87
CA ILE A 200 -5.47 4.18 -0.60
C ILE A 200 -5.35 2.70 -0.88
N ASP A 201 -6.27 1.89 -0.38
CA ASP A 201 -6.23 0.45 -0.58
C ASP A 201 -6.40 0.04 -2.06
N ASN A 202 -7.32 0.69 -2.80
CA ASN A 202 -7.57 0.35 -4.19
C ASN A 202 -6.40 0.73 -5.13
N TYR A 203 -5.80 1.91 -4.96
CA TYR A 203 -4.67 2.31 -5.81
C TYR A 203 -3.32 1.75 -5.35
N ALA A 204 -3.20 1.33 -4.07
CA ALA A 204 -2.00 0.65 -3.55
C ALA A 204 -1.97 -0.86 -3.86
N ALA A 205 -2.71 -1.28 -4.89
CA ALA A 205 -2.59 -2.62 -5.46
C ALA A 205 -1.14 -2.89 -5.87
N ILE A 206 -0.69 -4.13 -5.69
CA ILE A 206 0.70 -4.52 -5.87
C ILE A 206 0.89 -5.47 -7.06
N PRO A 207 2.08 -5.55 -7.66
CA PRO A 207 2.32 -6.46 -8.77
C PRO A 207 1.97 -7.91 -8.41
N SER A 208 1.35 -8.63 -9.34
CA SER A 208 1.07 -10.08 -9.21
C SER A 208 2.29 -10.89 -8.75
N GLU A 209 3.49 -10.50 -9.19
CA GLU A 209 4.74 -11.15 -8.80
C GLU A 209 5.08 -11.00 -7.31
N SER A 210 4.79 -9.85 -6.71
CA SER A 210 4.99 -9.64 -5.26
C SER A 210 4.09 -10.58 -4.45
N ILE A 211 2.87 -10.85 -4.93
CA ILE A 211 1.95 -11.80 -4.28
C ILE A 211 2.43 -13.24 -4.45
N ARG A 212 2.91 -13.64 -5.64
CA ARG A 212 3.48 -14.99 -5.85
C ARG A 212 4.62 -15.28 -4.89
N ARG A 213 5.54 -14.32 -4.72
CA ARG A 213 6.66 -14.44 -3.77
C ARG A 213 6.17 -14.56 -2.33
N LEU A 214 5.19 -13.74 -1.94
CA LEU A 214 4.61 -13.79 -0.61
C LEU A 214 3.95 -15.14 -0.30
N LEU A 215 3.23 -15.71 -1.28
CA LEU A 215 2.62 -17.04 -1.16
C LEU A 215 3.68 -18.14 -1.08
N ALA A 216 4.75 -18.06 -1.89
CA ALA A 216 5.87 -19.01 -1.84
C ALA A 216 6.57 -19.01 -0.47
N LEU A 217 6.76 -17.85 0.14
CA LEU A 217 7.30 -17.73 1.49
C LEU A 217 6.38 -18.31 2.57
N ARG A 218 5.06 -18.19 2.39
CA ARG A 218 4.07 -18.76 3.31
C ARG A 218 4.10 -20.28 3.24
N GLU A 219 4.15 -20.85 2.03
CA GLU A 219 4.24 -22.29 1.84
C GLU A 219 5.54 -22.87 2.43
N ALA A 220 6.64 -22.12 2.32
CA ALA A 220 7.91 -22.47 2.95
C ALA A 220 7.92 -22.29 4.49
N GLY A 221 6.84 -21.81 5.11
CA GLY A 221 6.74 -21.59 6.56
C GLY A 221 7.55 -20.40 7.09
N VAL A 222 8.10 -19.56 6.22
CA VAL A 222 9.03 -18.48 6.58
C VAL A 222 8.29 -17.21 7.05
N ILE A 223 7.10 -16.96 6.50
CA ILE A 223 6.36 -15.71 6.75
C ILE A 223 4.94 -15.95 7.27
N ARG A 224 4.49 -15.08 8.17
CA ARG A 224 3.09 -14.98 8.62
C ARG A 224 2.63 -13.54 8.72
N ILE A 225 1.31 -13.33 8.76
CA ILE A 225 0.68 -12.04 9.03
C ILE A 225 0.17 -12.04 10.48
N LEU A 226 0.31 -10.90 11.16
CA LEU A 226 -0.28 -10.66 12.47
C LEU A 226 -1.13 -9.37 12.43
N ALA A 227 -2.44 -9.53 12.64
CA ALA A 227 -3.34 -8.43 12.90
C ALA A 227 -3.15 -7.93 14.34
N LEU A 228 -2.79 -6.66 14.50
CA LEU A 228 -2.48 -6.07 15.80
C LEU A 228 -3.72 -5.59 16.57
N GLY A 229 -4.78 -5.23 15.84
CA GLY A 229 -5.89 -4.48 16.39
C GLY A 229 -5.53 -3.02 16.68
N GLU A 230 -6.41 -2.31 17.38
CA GLU A 230 -6.24 -0.88 17.67
C GLU A 230 -5.36 -0.62 18.90
N ASP A 231 -5.40 -1.51 19.90
CA ASP A 231 -4.80 -1.30 21.23
C ASP A 231 -3.47 -2.03 21.42
N TYR A 232 -2.66 -2.16 20.37
CA TYR A 232 -1.35 -2.78 20.51
C TYR A 232 -0.34 -1.81 21.11
N GLN A 233 0.60 -2.35 21.88
CA GLN A 233 1.74 -1.63 22.44
C GLN A 233 3.04 -2.13 21.80
N MET A 234 3.97 -1.21 21.57
CA MET A 234 5.29 -1.49 21.06
C MET A 234 6.33 -0.93 22.04
N ALA A 235 7.18 -1.81 22.57
CA ALA A 235 8.32 -1.44 23.40
C ALA A 235 9.61 -1.84 22.68
N ILE A 236 10.60 -0.95 22.72
CA ILE A 236 11.94 -1.19 22.19
C ILE A 236 12.86 -1.35 23.39
N ASP A 237 13.33 -2.56 23.62
CA ASP A 237 14.39 -2.88 24.58
C ASP A 237 15.77 -2.82 23.88
N GLU A 238 16.87 -2.91 24.62
CA GLU A 238 18.23 -2.64 24.10
C GLU A 238 18.54 -3.34 22.77
N ASP A 239 18.18 -4.62 22.62
CA ASP A 239 18.44 -5.41 21.42
C ASP A 239 17.17 -6.05 20.81
N LYS A 240 15.96 -5.75 21.31
CA LYS A 240 14.74 -6.45 20.91
C LYS A 240 13.53 -5.52 20.84
N THR A 241 12.58 -5.84 19.98
CA THR A 241 11.26 -5.17 19.95
C THR A 241 10.17 -6.11 20.44
N VAL A 242 9.38 -5.64 21.40
CA VAL A 242 8.25 -6.37 21.98
C VAL A 242 6.95 -5.72 21.50
N ILE A 243 6.10 -6.54 20.87
CA ILE A 243 4.74 -6.18 20.50
C ILE A 243 3.78 -6.90 21.44
N THR A 244 2.93 -6.13 22.13
CA THR A 244 1.91 -6.65 23.02
C THR A 244 0.53 -6.28 22.47
N THR A 245 -0.28 -7.28 22.18
CA THR A 245 -1.71 -7.13 21.88
C THR A 245 -2.52 -7.61 23.09
N ARG A 246 -3.85 -7.53 23.03
CA ARG A 246 -4.73 -8.05 24.09
C ARG A 246 -4.55 -9.56 24.32
N GLU A 247 -4.18 -10.29 23.29
CA GLU A 247 -4.13 -11.75 23.30
C GLU A 247 -2.71 -12.31 23.35
N ASN A 248 -1.73 -11.57 22.83
CA ASN A 248 -0.39 -12.09 22.58
C ASN A 248 0.70 -11.09 22.94
N ARG A 249 1.85 -11.62 23.38
CA ARG A 249 3.09 -10.87 23.52
C ARG A 249 4.17 -11.55 22.67
N ALA A 250 4.70 -10.84 21.69
CA ALA A 250 5.69 -11.34 20.76
C ALA A 250 6.97 -10.48 20.80
N THR A 251 8.12 -11.14 20.84
CA THR A 251 9.43 -10.48 20.81
C THR A 251 10.13 -10.78 19.49
N TYR A 252 10.78 -9.77 18.93
CA TYR A 252 11.50 -9.80 17.67
C TYR A 252 12.94 -9.34 17.88
N ASP A 253 13.90 -10.10 17.34
CA ASP A 253 15.33 -9.81 17.44
C ASP A 253 15.75 -8.73 16.44
N VAL A 254 15.09 -8.69 15.28
CA VAL A 254 15.21 -7.61 14.30
C VAL A 254 13.83 -7.03 14.03
N PHE A 255 13.74 -5.70 13.97
CA PHE A 255 12.47 -5.02 13.73
C PHE A 255 12.62 -3.95 12.65
N ILE A 256 11.75 -4.01 11.63
CA ILE A 256 11.74 -3.10 10.49
C ILE A 256 10.42 -2.33 10.50
N ASP A 257 10.46 -1.00 10.58
CA ASP A 257 9.27 -0.15 10.43
C ASP A 257 9.10 0.27 8.97
N ALA A 258 8.11 -0.32 8.30
CA ALA A 258 7.81 -0.15 6.88
C ALA A 258 6.55 0.70 6.63
N ARG A 259 6.06 1.46 7.62
CA ARG A 259 4.87 2.34 7.49
C ARG A 259 5.12 3.64 6.71
N GLY A 260 6.32 3.80 6.13
CA GLY A 260 6.76 5.06 5.52
C GLY A 260 7.13 6.13 6.56
N GLN A 261 7.73 7.22 6.10
CA GLN A 261 8.08 8.35 6.96
C GLN A 261 6.88 9.31 7.07
N ARG A 262 6.59 9.81 8.28
CA ARG A 262 5.73 10.99 8.43
C ARG A 262 6.41 12.17 7.74
N ALA A 263 5.68 12.91 6.92
CA ALA A 263 6.18 14.13 6.32
C ALA A 263 6.80 15.02 7.41
N LEU A 264 8.09 15.37 7.24
CA LEU A 264 8.78 16.29 8.13
C LEU A 264 7.97 17.59 8.18
N LYS A 265 7.58 18.03 9.39
CA LYS A 265 7.01 19.36 9.57
C LYS A 265 8.06 20.35 9.08
N THR A 266 7.73 21.10 8.03
CA THR A 266 8.60 22.09 7.41
C THR A 266 8.81 23.26 8.37
N LYS A 267 9.69 23.09 9.35
CA LYS A 267 10.20 24.20 10.18
C LYS A 267 11.72 24.26 10.28
N ASP A 268 12.47 23.29 9.72
CA ASP A 268 13.94 23.30 9.75
C ASP A 268 14.57 22.85 8.41
N SER A 269 14.16 23.44 7.29
CA SER A 269 14.87 23.26 6.03
C SER A 269 14.90 24.56 5.23
N ALA A 270 15.73 25.50 5.66
CA ALA A 270 16.29 26.48 4.74
C ALA A 270 17.28 25.73 3.84
N LEU A 271 16.79 25.23 2.71
CA LEU A 271 17.66 24.82 1.61
C LEU A 271 18.13 26.11 0.92
N PRO A 272 19.45 26.37 0.81
CA PRO A 272 19.96 27.47 0.03
C PRO A 272 19.59 27.28 -1.45
N ASP A 273 19.15 28.37 -2.07
CA ASP A 273 18.80 28.42 -3.49
C ASP A 273 20.05 28.11 -4.33
N VAL A 274 20.02 27.01 -5.10
CA VAL A 274 21.13 26.63 -5.96
C VAL A 274 20.85 27.14 -7.37
N THR A 275 21.25 28.39 -7.62
CA THR A 275 21.53 28.87 -8.97
C THR A 275 23.05 29.00 -9.14
N GLY A 276 23.61 28.24 -10.09
CA GLY A 276 24.87 28.60 -10.75
C GLY A 276 26.16 27.91 -10.28
N ALA A 277 26.82 27.30 -11.27
CA ALA A 277 28.26 27.07 -11.40
C ALA A 277 28.93 25.96 -10.57
N ALA A 278 29.42 24.97 -11.32
CA ALA A 278 30.39 23.98 -10.91
C ALA A 278 31.70 24.60 -10.43
N THR A 279 32.27 24.08 -9.35
CA THR A 279 33.72 23.81 -9.21
C THR A 279 33.93 22.89 -8.01
N GLY A 280 34.70 21.83 -8.22
CA GLY A 280 34.88 20.77 -7.24
C GLY A 280 35.79 21.18 -6.08
N HIS A 281 35.41 20.80 -4.87
CA HIS A 281 36.35 20.55 -3.77
C HIS A 281 35.79 19.46 -2.83
N ARG A 282 36.56 18.38 -2.69
CA ARG A 282 36.32 17.30 -1.72
C ARG A 282 36.56 17.84 -0.31
N ARG A 283 35.56 17.76 0.57
CA ARG A 283 35.77 17.79 2.03
C ARG A 283 35.25 16.50 2.66
N ARG A 284 36.16 15.78 3.32
CA ARG A 284 35.87 14.64 4.21
C ARG A 284 35.29 15.15 5.53
N TYR A 285 34.26 14.48 6.04
CA TYR A 285 33.88 14.51 7.45
C TYR A 285 34.06 13.11 8.07
N PRO A 286 34.57 13.00 9.31
CA PRO A 286 34.85 11.71 9.95
C PRO A 286 33.61 11.13 10.65
N GLY A 287 33.71 9.84 10.98
CA GLY A 287 32.62 8.91 11.22
C GLY A 287 31.72 9.10 12.45
N ARG A 288 30.50 8.57 12.34
CA ARG A 288 29.71 7.99 13.43
C ARG A 288 28.97 6.75 12.90
N ARG A 289 28.97 5.68 13.72
CA ARG A 289 28.34 4.39 13.47
C ARG A 289 26.80 4.47 13.57
N GLY A 290 26.11 3.69 12.74
CA GLY A 290 24.91 2.93 13.12
C GLY A 290 23.53 3.58 13.00
N ARG A 291 23.07 3.88 11.78
CA ARG A 291 21.65 3.84 11.39
C ARG A 291 21.60 3.34 9.94
N LEU A 292 20.96 2.21 9.69
CA LEU A 292 20.66 1.81 8.33
C LEU A 292 19.38 2.55 7.90
N HIS A 293 19.58 3.63 7.16
CA HIS A 293 18.51 4.35 6.50
C HIS A 293 18.54 4.00 5.02
N VAL A 294 17.50 3.35 4.53
CA VAL A 294 17.29 3.22 3.08
C VAL A 294 16.69 4.53 2.58
N THR A 295 17.51 5.38 1.97
CA THR A 295 17.07 6.65 1.38
C THR A 295 16.78 6.47 -0.11
N GLY A 296 15.50 6.50 -0.50
CA GLY A 296 15.10 6.85 -1.85
C GLY A 296 14.93 8.37 -1.92
N ALA A 297 15.79 9.05 -2.68
CA ALA A 297 15.63 10.49 -2.92
C ALA A 297 14.54 10.71 -3.99
N CYS A 298 13.50 11.48 -3.67
CA CYS A 298 12.55 12.00 -4.66
C CYS A 298 12.47 13.53 -4.49
N GLY A 299 12.61 14.24 -5.61
CA GLY A 299 12.69 15.69 -5.69
C GLY A 299 11.40 16.41 -5.28
N SER A 300 11.56 17.64 -4.81
CA SER A 300 10.54 18.50 -4.24
C SER A 300 9.36 18.79 -5.18
N THR A 301 8.14 18.52 -4.71
CA THR A 301 6.92 19.26 -5.09
C THR A 301 6.06 19.45 -3.84
N ARG A 302 5.59 20.69 -3.62
CA ARG A 302 4.73 21.05 -2.48
C ARG A 302 3.38 20.33 -2.62
N ALA A 303 3.01 19.47 -1.67
CA ALA A 303 1.66 18.91 -1.59
C ALA A 303 1.32 18.51 -0.15
N CYS A 304 0.06 18.76 0.23
CA CYS A 304 -0.53 18.43 1.52
C CYS A 304 -0.29 16.95 1.89
N GLY A 305 0.17 16.72 3.13
CA GLY A 305 0.85 15.50 3.59
C GLY A 305 0.01 14.23 3.74
N ILE A 306 -1.19 14.16 3.14
CA ILE A 306 -2.06 12.97 3.17
C ILE A 306 -2.08 12.26 1.80
N CYS A 307 -1.89 12.99 0.69
CA CYS A 307 -1.79 12.43 -0.67
C CYS A 307 -0.42 12.64 -1.36
N GLY A 308 0.39 13.59 -0.91
CA GLY A 308 1.57 14.05 -1.65
C GLY A 308 2.67 13.01 -1.91
N ALA A 309 2.84 12.02 -1.02
CA ALA A 309 3.88 11.00 -1.19
C ALA A 309 3.46 9.84 -2.12
N ALA A 310 2.16 9.62 -2.32
CA ALA A 310 1.64 8.49 -3.09
C ALA A 310 1.40 8.84 -4.58
N VAL A 311 1.05 10.09 -4.88
CA VAL A 311 0.77 10.56 -6.25
C VAL A 311 2.02 10.54 -7.15
N ALA A 312 3.22 10.64 -6.57
CA ALA A 312 4.48 10.60 -7.34
C ALA A 312 4.73 9.24 -8.02
N ASN A 313 4.25 8.12 -7.45
CA ASN A 313 4.47 6.78 -8.01
C ASN A 313 3.55 6.45 -9.20
N ALA A 314 2.36 7.06 -9.28
CA ALA A 314 1.38 6.74 -10.33
C ALA A 314 1.80 7.23 -11.73
N ARG A 315 2.59 8.30 -11.84
CA ARG A 315 3.12 8.74 -13.15
C ARG A 315 4.29 7.90 -13.66
N SER A 316 4.98 7.16 -12.79
CA SER A 316 6.18 6.41 -13.20
C SER A 316 5.90 4.94 -13.56
N ALA A 317 4.81 4.35 -13.08
CA ALA A 317 4.49 2.94 -13.31
C ALA A 317 3.86 2.64 -14.70
N VAL A 318 3.47 3.67 -15.46
CA VAL A 318 2.75 3.50 -16.75
C VAL A 318 3.68 3.51 -17.99
N CYS A 319 5.00 3.70 -17.83
CA CYS A 319 5.93 3.67 -18.96
C CYS A 319 7.27 3.03 -18.59
N THR A 320 7.42 1.72 -18.84
CA THR A 320 8.55 1.04 -19.52
C THR A 320 8.65 -0.43 -19.11
N GLY A 321 7.79 -1.25 -19.70
CA GLY A 321 8.05 -2.68 -19.84
C GLY A 321 9.06 -2.90 -20.98
N HIS A 322 10.34 -3.02 -20.65
CA HIS A 322 11.35 -3.62 -21.53
C HIS A 322 12.42 -4.34 -20.70
N TYR A 323 12.18 -5.60 -20.37
CA TYR A 323 13.25 -6.53 -20.02
C TYR A 323 13.98 -6.91 -21.32
N ARG A 324 15.19 -6.36 -21.52
CA ARG A 324 16.10 -6.83 -22.56
C ARG A 324 17.07 -7.82 -21.94
N LEU A 325 16.85 -9.10 -22.21
CA LEU A 325 17.82 -10.18 -22.01
C LEU A 325 19.10 -9.83 -22.80
N ARG A 326 20.23 -9.64 -22.12
CA ARG A 326 21.55 -9.79 -22.75
C ARG A 326 22.05 -11.19 -22.43
N ARG A 327 22.19 -12.00 -23.48
CA ARG A 327 23.02 -13.20 -23.50
C ARG A 327 24.49 -12.80 -23.46
N ASP A 328 25.26 -13.68 -22.86
CA ASP A 328 26.70 -13.60 -22.65
C ASP A 328 27.52 -13.38 -23.92
N GLY A 329 28.65 -12.74 -23.69
CA GLY A 329 29.86 -12.67 -24.50
C GLY A 329 30.98 -12.18 -23.61
#